data_AF-A0A0Q9EX52-F1
#
_entry.id   AF-A0A0Q9EX52-F1
#
_cell.length_a   1.000
_cell.length_b   1.000
_cell.length_c   1.000
_cell.angle_alpha   90.00
_cell.angle_beta   90.00
_cell.angle_gamma   90.00
#
_symmetry.space_group_name_H-M   'P 1'
#
loop_
_entity.id
_entity.type
_entity.pdbx_description
1 polymer ?
#
loop_
_entity_poly.entity_id
_entity_poly.type
_entity_poly.pdbx_seq_one_letter_code
_entity_poly.pdbx_strand_id
1 'polypeptide(L)'
;MSQAQQYDVYASVIGTRGNQAARDALNGQDRVILGLRNETQTTERNGQGVYDDRIAVVWKDANGERHAREFNSVTTEPTAQYDHHAGSDGNRIYADTQRQAPRLEASPGYEDVTRRKIEGDDVNGDDVRDLGRLGEGTTEMLQTTHPRRNHPAEFSLRPTPEAVRDGAGRVQRDTNADGWFDARDVGGVQDLNNTFKIHRGSNNNTDSAGCQTIGGGEYDAFVTTVRGNENQTRWQYVLTSVAPAQQQERAQPEAGQARPQGEPAQPPAREGAQPPARENAPNGEQEPARHPSDPRHVDHRMHGQIDGHVRALGEPYTQRVDEINLSLLNAAKINGLTQVDHVAPNRATDQLRAGEMLFLVQGRMGDPAAQRVALSVDVAANTPAHTSLARLDAFNQTAAQEPALAQPAQSQSQTQDSPVRRMG
;
A
#
# COMPACT_ATOMS: atom_id res chain seq x y z
N MET A 1 -6.45 -22.69 16.76
CA MET A 1 -7.59 -22.93 15.85
C MET A 1 -7.34 -24.23 15.10
N SER A 2 -8.35 -24.90 14.55
CA SER A 2 -8.13 -26.00 13.59
C SER A 2 -7.75 -25.46 12.21
N GLN A 3 -7.16 -26.29 11.34
CA GLN A 3 -6.82 -25.86 9.97
C GLN A 3 -8.04 -25.37 9.18
N ALA A 4 -9.20 -26.00 9.34
CA ALA A 4 -10.44 -25.56 8.71
C ALA A 4 -10.93 -24.19 9.24
N GLN A 5 -10.76 -23.92 10.55
CA GLN A 5 -11.07 -22.60 11.13
C GLN A 5 -10.08 -21.53 10.64
N GLN A 6 -8.78 -21.85 10.55
CA GLN A 6 -7.78 -20.94 9.99
C GLN A 6 -8.05 -20.66 8.51
N TYR A 7 -8.42 -21.68 7.73
CA TYR A 7 -8.89 -21.50 6.35
C TYR A 7 -10.07 -20.54 6.31
N ASP A 8 -11.12 -20.73 7.11
CA ASP A 8 -12.32 -19.88 7.03
C ASP A 8 -12.01 -18.41 7.36
N VAL A 9 -11.14 -18.16 8.34
CA VAL A 9 -10.66 -16.81 8.67
C VAL A 9 -9.86 -16.21 7.50
N TYR A 10 -8.84 -16.90 7.01
CA TYR A 10 -7.96 -16.34 5.97
C TYR A 10 -8.62 -16.28 4.59
N ALA A 11 -9.50 -17.23 4.26
CA ALA A 11 -10.33 -17.18 3.06
C ALA A 11 -11.33 -16.01 3.10
N SER A 12 -11.84 -15.63 4.28
CA SER A 12 -12.65 -14.40 4.43
C SER A 12 -11.82 -13.13 4.18
N VAL A 13 -10.59 -13.07 4.69
CA VAL A 13 -9.67 -11.94 4.41
C VAL A 13 -9.33 -11.88 2.90
N ILE A 14 -8.94 -13.00 2.29
CA ILE A 14 -8.68 -13.10 0.84
C ILE A 14 -9.93 -12.76 0.02
N GLY A 15 -11.12 -13.20 0.44
CA GLY A 15 -12.38 -12.86 -0.25
C GLY A 15 -12.67 -11.35 -0.26
N THR A 16 -12.27 -10.66 0.81
CA THR A 16 -12.52 -9.22 1.02
C THR A 16 -11.43 -8.32 0.42
N ARG A 17 -10.16 -8.69 0.59
CA ARG A 17 -8.97 -7.90 0.18
C ARG A 17 -8.33 -8.38 -1.12
N GLY A 18 -8.65 -9.60 -1.55
CA GLY A 18 -8.18 -10.18 -2.80
C GLY A 18 -9.02 -9.80 -4.00
N ASN A 19 -8.37 -9.76 -5.17
CA ASN A 19 -9.03 -9.63 -6.47
C ASN A 19 -9.82 -10.90 -6.85
N GLN A 20 -10.46 -10.90 -8.02
CA GLN A 20 -11.24 -12.05 -8.47
C GLN A 20 -10.37 -13.31 -8.67
N ALA A 21 -9.17 -13.20 -9.21
CA ALA A 21 -8.27 -14.33 -9.41
C ALA A 21 -7.88 -15.02 -8.10
N ALA A 22 -7.71 -14.28 -7.00
CA ALA A 22 -7.47 -14.84 -5.67
C ALA A 22 -8.68 -15.63 -5.13
N ARG A 23 -9.91 -15.19 -5.44
CA ARG A 23 -11.14 -15.90 -5.07
C ARG A 23 -11.32 -17.17 -5.90
N ASP A 24 -11.03 -17.10 -7.20
CA ASP A 24 -11.13 -18.24 -8.11
C ASP A 24 -10.09 -19.32 -7.74
N ALA A 25 -8.87 -18.93 -7.39
CA ALA A 25 -7.85 -19.83 -6.85
C ALA A 25 -8.31 -20.54 -5.57
N LEU A 26 -8.92 -19.83 -4.61
CA LEU A 26 -9.51 -20.43 -3.39
C LEU A 26 -10.72 -21.34 -3.64
N ASN A 27 -11.40 -21.18 -4.77
CA ASN A 27 -12.49 -22.07 -5.18
C ASN A 27 -11.95 -23.37 -5.82
N GLY A 28 -10.76 -23.33 -6.42
CA GLY A 28 -10.03 -24.50 -6.89
C GLY A 28 -9.17 -25.17 -5.81
N GLN A 29 -8.09 -25.81 -6.27
CA GLN A 29 -7.05 -26.48 -5.45
C GLN A 29 -5.74 -25.67 -5.42
N ASP A 30 -5.79 -24.43 -5.91
CA ASP A 30 -4.63 -23.54 -5.94
C ASP A 30 -4.38 -22.98 -4.54
N ARG A 31 -3.09 -22.81 -4.26
CA ARG A 31 -2.60 -22.26 -3.00
C ARG A 31 -2.52 -20.76 -3.14
N VAL A 32 -3.27 -20.04 -2.31
CA VAL A 32 -3.24 -18.58 -2.22
C VAL A 32 -2.38 -18.19 -1.04
N ILE A 33 -1.54 -17.18 -1.22
CA ILE A 33 -0.63 -16.67 -0.20
C ILE A 33 -1.23 -15.37 0.33
N LEU A 34 -1.45 -15.28 1.64
CA LEU A 34 -1.93 -14.10 2.33
C LEU A 34 -0.80 -13.54 3.20
N GLY A 35 -0.31 -12.35 2.86
CA GLY A 35 0.56 -11.53 3.71
C GLY A 35 -0.28 -10.64 4.62
N LEU A 36 0.04 -10.67 5.91
CA LEU A 36 -0.59 -9.91 6.97
C LEU A 36 0.46 -9.01 7.61
N ARG A 37 0.50 -7.75 7.14
CA ARG A 37 1.47 -6.74 7.56
C ARG A 37 1.11 -6.13 8.91
N ASN A 38 2.12 -6.01 9.76
CA ASN A 38 2.24 -5.11 10.89
C ASN A 38 3.20 -3.98 10.46
N GLU A 39 2.70 -2.76 10.43
CA GLU A 39 3.48 -1.59 10.00
C GLU A 39 4.55 -1.26 11.05
N THR A 40 5.82 -1.41 10.68
CA THR A 40 6.97 -1.20 11.59
C THR A 40 8.10 -0.42 10.90
N GLN A 41 8.73 0.50 11.65
CA GLN A 41 9.72 1.45 11.13
C GLN A 41 10.99 0.76 10.57
N THR A 42 11.51 1.24 9.43
CA THR A 42 12.68 0.65 8.74
C THR A 42 13.95 0.61 9.60
N THR A 43 14.09 1.56 10.53
CA THR A 43 15.24 1.75 11.41
C THR A 43 15.28 0.73 12.56
N GLU A 44 14.25 -0.09 12.72
CA GLU A 44 14.15 -1.05 13.82
C GLU A 44 15.34 -2.00 13.93
N ARG A 45 15.68 -2.31 15.18
CA ARG A 45 16.86 -3.09 15.57
C ARG A 45 18.17 -2.63 14.92
N ASN A 46 18.40 -1.32 14.84
CA ASN A 46 19.57 -0.70 14.20
C ASN A 46 19.60 -0.94 12.67
N GLY A 47 18.43 -0.84 12.03
CA GLY A 47 18.23 -1.07 10.60
C GLY A 47 18.35 -2.53 10.16
N GLN A 48 18.20 -3.50 11.06
CA GLN A 48 18.24 -4.94 10.75
C GLN A 48 16.85 -5.55 10.55
N GLY A 49 15.80 -4.80 10.91
CA GLY A 49 14.41 -5.22 10.84
C GLY A 49 14.00 -6.22 11.92
N VAL A 50 12.71 -6.51 11.89
CA VAL A 50 12.00 -7.44 12.78
C VAL A 50 11.22 -8.48 11.97
N TYR A 51 10.90 -9.59 12.61
CA TYR A 51 10.04 -10.64 12.08
C TYR A 51 8.75 -10.70 12.89
N ASP A 52 7.86 -9.76 12.63
CA ASP A 52 6.59 -9.52 13.32
C ASP A 52 5.35 -9.68 12.41
N ASP A 53 5.58 -9.80 11.10
CA ASP A 53 4.54 -10.10 10.12
C ASP A 53 4.14 -11.57 10.12
N ARG A 54 3.03 -11.86 9.44
CA ARG A 54 2.55 -13.22 9.21
C ARG A 54 2.28 -13.47 7.74
N ILE A 55 2.63 -14.67 7.27
CA ILE A 55 2.12 -15.20 6.00
C ILE A 55 1.30 -16.46 6.29
N ALA A 56 0.12 -16.55 5.69
CA ALA A 56 -0.67 -17.78 5.62
C ALA A 56 -0.70 -18.30 4.18
N VAL A 57 -0.53 -19.60 4.00
CA VAL A 57 -0.83 -20.28 2.72
C VAL A 57 -2.14 -21.04 2.90
N VAL A 58 -3.11 -20.77 2.03
CA VAL A 58 -4.52 -21.19 2.16
C VAL A 58 -4.95 -21.94 0.91
N TRP A 59 -5.56 -23.13 1.07
CA TRP A 59 -6.00 -23.96 -0.06
C TRP A 59 -7.09 -24.97 0.33
N LYS A 60 -7.73 -25.58 -0.68
CA LYS A 60 -8.50 -26.82 -0.54
C LYS A 60 -7.73 -27.98 -1.17
N ASP A 61 -7.76 -29.16 -0.57
CA ASP A 61 -7.13 -30.35 -1.14
C ASP A 61 -8.00 -31.02 -2.24
N ALA A 62 -7.57 -32.17 -2.75
CA ALA A 62 -8.29 -32.94 -3.75
C ALA A 62 -9.68 -33.43 -3.29
N ASN A 63 -9.90 -33.57 -1.99
CA ASN A 63 -11.15 -33.99 -1.37
C ASN A 63 -12.04 -32.79 -0.96
N GLY A 64 -11.55 -31.56 -1.13
CA GLY A 64 -12.20 -30.34 -0.66
C GLY A 64 -11.96 -30.04 0.83
N GLU A 65 -11.04 -30.74 1.49
CA GLU A 65 -10.63 -30.44 2.85
C GLU A 65 -9.93 -29.07 2.90
N ARG A 66 -10.27 -28.27 3.91
CA ARG A 66 -9.87 -26.87 4.04
C ARG A 66 -8.60 -26.76 4.88
N HIS A 67 -7.54 -26.21 4.27
CA HIS A 67 -6.23 -26.12 4.89
C HIS A 67 -5.72 -24.68 4.91
N ALA A 68 -5.09 -24.32 6.03
CA ALA A 68 -4.25 -23.15 6.12
C ALA A 68 -2.99 -23.50 6.91
N ARG A 69 -1.87 -22.88 6.55
CA ARG A 69 -0.61 -22.95 7.30
C ARG A 69 -0.01 -21.57 7.46
N GLU A 70 0.22 -21.20 8.71
CA GLU A 70 0.84 -19.93 9.11
C GLU A 70 2.37 -20.05 9.17
N PHE A 71 3.01 -18.92 8.92
CA PHE A 71 4.42 -18.63 9.07
C PHE A 71 4.51 -17.29 9.81
N ASN A 72 5.23 -17.26 10.92
CA ASN A 72 5.22 -16.14 11.87
C ASN A 72 6.61 -15.50 12.06
N SER A 73 7.66 -16.08 11.45
CA SER A 73 8.96 -15.43 11.33
C SER A 73 9.06 -14.71 9.99
N VAL A 74 8.22 -13.70 9.75
CA VAL A 74 8.06 -13.05 8.45
C VAL A 74 8.26 -11.53 8.56
N THR A 75 8.79 -10.91 7.50
CA THR A 75 8.66 -9.48 7.27
C THR A 75 8.19 -9.20 5.84
N THR A 76 7.49 -8.09 5.69
CA THR A 76 7.00 -7.45 4.47
C THR A 76 7.48 -5.99 4.39
N GLU A 77 8.31 -5.59 5.35
CA GLU A 77 8.95 -4.28 5.42
C GLU A 77 10.39 -4.34 4.91
N PRO A 78 10.91 -3.23 4.36
CA PRO A 78 12.32 -3.07 4.07
C PRO A 78 13.07 -2.64 5.33
N THR A 79 14.40 -2.55 5.26
CA THR A 79 15.24 -2.25 6.43
C THR A 79 16.26 -1.17 6.12
N ALA A 80 16.48 -0.27 7.09
CA ALA A 80 17.31 0.91 6.92
C ALA A 80 18.77 0.60 6.58
N GLN A 81 19.26 -0.64 6.79
CA GLN A 81 20.56 -1.06 6.30
C GLN A 81 20.72 -1.05 4.77
N TYR A 82 19.62 -0.92 4.01
CA TYR A 82 19.61 -0.79 2.54
C TYR A 82 19.29 0.63 2.07
N ASP A 83 19.00 1.53 3.00
CA ASP A 83 18.55 2.89 2.75
C ASP A 83 19.75 3.82 2.51
N HIS A 84 19.64 4.73 1.54
CA HIS A 84 20.66 5.75 1.36
C HIS A 84 20.60 6.81 2.47
N HIS A 85 19.47 7.00 3.15
CA HIS A 85 19.33 7.87 4.33
C HIS A 85 20.11 7.36 5.56
N ALA A 86 20.56 6.10 5.57
CA ALA A 86 21.64 5.67 6.47
C ALA A 86 22.99 6.35 6.18
N GLY A 87 23.07 7.21 5.17
CA GLY A 87 24.24 7.95 4.74
C GLY A 87 25.22 7.11 3.92
N SER A 88 26.34 7.73 3.57
CA SER A 88 27.43 7.18 2.78
C SER A 88 28.75 7.81 3.23
N ASP A 89 29.78 6.99 3.47
CA ASP A 89 31.12 7.48 3.79
C ASP A 89 31.89 8.03 2.56
N GLY A 90 31.26 7.98 1.38
CA GLY A 90 31.84 8.36 0.09
C GLY A 90 32.61 7.22 -0.60
N ASN A 91 32.72 6.02 -0.02
CA ASN A 91 33.34 4.84 -0.63
C ASN A 91 32.31 3.76 -1.01
N ARG A 92 31.02 4.00 -0.77
CA ARG A 92 29.94 3.06 -1.09
C ARG A 92 29.61 3.09 -2.57
N ILE A 93 29.00 2.00 -3.04
CA ILE A 93 28.68 1.78 -4.44
C ILE A 93 27.19 1.44 -4.53
N TYR A 94 26.47 2.11 -5.43
CA TYR A 94 25.08 1.78 -5.76
C TYR A 94 25.02 0.37 -6.38
N ALA A 95 24.17 -0.50 -5.83
CA ALA A 95 24.16 -1.93 -6.15
C ALA A 95 23.87 -2.23 -7.64
N ASP A 96 23.09 -1.38 -8.28
CA ASP A 96 22.60 -1.50 -9.66
C ASP A 96 23.60 -0.96 -10.71
N THR A 97 24.11 0.25 -10.52
CA THR A 97 24.89 1.03 -11.49
C THR A 97 26.39 0.88 -11.30
N GLN A 98 26.82 0.31 -10.18
CA GLN A 98 28.23 0.20 -9.76
C GLN A 98 28.95 1.57 -9.68
N ARG A 99 28.19 2.67 -9.62
CA ARG A 99 28.72 4.03 -9.39
C ARG A 99 28.98 4.25 -7.91
N GLN A 100 30.02 5.03 -7.61
CA GLN A 100 30.32 5.49 -6.26
C GLN A 100 29.24 6.48 -5.80
N ALA A 101 28.66 6.22 -4.62
CA ALA A 101 27.75 7.13 -3.96
C ALA A 101 28.54 8.32 -3.37
N PRO A 102 27.99 9.55 -3.39
CA PRO A 102 28.63 10.69 -2.73
C PRO A 102 28.75 10.46 -1.22
N ARG A 103 29.49 11.32 -0.52
CA ARG A 103 29.43 11.34 0.95
C ARG A 103 28.11 11.96 1.37
N LEU A 104 27.39 11.29 2.25
CA LEU A 104 26.11 11.70 2.83
C LEU A 104 26.14 11.39 4.32
N GLU A 105 25.89 12.38 5.17
CA GLU A 105 25.69 12.11 6.61
C GLU A 105 24.32 11.46 6.81
N ALA A 106 24.14 10.67 7.87
CA ALA A 106 22.88 9.97 8.09
C ALA A 106 21.73 10.95 8.39
N SER A 107 20.52 10.65 7.89
CA SER A 107 19.30 11.36 8.26
C SER A 107 18.96 11.14 9.75
N PRO A 108 18.18 12.03 10.38
CA PRO A 108 17.74 11.87 11.77
C PRO A 108 17.02 10.53 12.00
N GLY A 109 17.43 9.78 13.02
CA GLY A 109 16.90 8.45 13.33
C GLY A 109 17.64 7.28 12.65
N TYR A 110 18.55 7.56 11.72
CA TYR A 110 19.34 6.55 11.01
C TYR A 110 20.79 6.42 11.52
N GLU A 111 21.18 7.18 12.55
CA GLU A 111 22.57 7.28 13.02
C GLU A 111 23.12 5.92 13.48
N ASP A 112 22.30 5.14 14.20
CA ASP A 112 22.64 3.83 14.75
C ASP A 112 22.61 2.68 13.72
N VAL A 113 22.19 2.93 12.47
CA VAL A 113 22.25 1.91 11.41
C VAL A 113 23.71 1.56 11.15
N THR A 114 24.17 0.36 11.50
CA THR A 114 25.60 0.00 11.46
C THR A 114 26.01 -0.75 10.18
N ARG A 115 25.08 -1.51 9.59
CA ARG A 115 25.26 -2.14 8.27
C ARG A 115 24.62 -1.23 7.25
N ARG A 116 25.33 -0.92 6.16
CA ARG A 116 24.86 0.04 5.16
C ARG A 116 25.25 -0.44 3.76
N LYS A 117 24.24 -0.77 2.97
CA LYS A 117 24.24 -0.97 1.52
C LYS A 117 23.27 0.05 0.95
N ILE A 118 23.43 0.46 -0.31
CA ILE A 118 22.47 1.35 -0.96
C ILE A 118 21.72 0.56 -2.04
N GLU A 119 20.42 0.40 -1.81
CA GLU A 119 19.42 -0.11 -2.75
C GLU A 119 18.39 1.01 -2.98
N GLY A 120 17.26 0.70 -3.61
CA GLY A 120 16.23 1.70 -3.91
C GLY A 120 16.58 2.58 -5.11
N ASP A 121 15.80 3.62 -5.33
CA ASP A 121 15.87 4.51 -6.49
C ASP A 121 15.64 5.94 -6.00
N ASP A 122 16.27 6.92 -6.64
CA ASP A 122 15.98 8.34 -6.42
C ASP A 122 14.68 8.68 -7.16
N VAL A 123 13.61 8.97 -6.42
CA VAL A 123 12.27 9.21 -6.97
C VAL A 123 11.82 10.67 -6.86
N ASN A 124 12.49 11.45 -5.99
CA ASN A 124 12.16 12.85 -5.71
C ASN A 124 13.14 13.84 -6.40
N GLY A 125 14.29 13.37 -6.87
CA GLY A 125 15.32 14.13 -7.59
C GLY A 125 16.37 14.81 -6.70
N ASP A 126 16.63 14.32 -5.49
CA ASP A 126 17.56 14.91 -4.51
C ASP A 126 18.96 14.26 -4.44
N ASP A 127 19.29 13.33 -5.36
CA ASP A 127 20.50 12.49 -5.40
C ASP A 127 20.61 11.46 -4.23
N VAL A 128 19.61 11.38 -3.34
CA VAL A 128 19.43 10.30 -2.36
C VAL A 128 18.55 9.20 -2.97
N ARG A 129 18.68 7.95 -2.50
CA ARG A 129 17.89 6.82 -3.03
C ARG A 129 16.90 6.36 -1.98
N ASP A 130 15.63 6.45 -2.35
CA ASP A 130 14.50 6.10 -1.49
C ASP A 130 14.34 4.58 -1.41
N LEU A 131 14.41 4.07 -0.19
CA LEU A 131 14.08 2.68 0.12
C LEU A 131 12.62 2.41 -0.29
N GLY A 132 12.30 1.20 -0.72
CA GLY A 132 10.99 0.87 -1.28
C GLY A 132 10.38 -0.41 -0.72
N ARG A 133 9.05 -0.45 -0.64
CA ARG A 133 8.27 -1.63 -0.26
C ARG A 133 7.12 -1.91 -1.21
N LEU A 134 6.68 -3.17 -1.23
CA LEU A 134 5.47 -3.57 -1.96
C LEU A 134 4.23 -3.04 -1.23
N GLY A 135 3.36 -2.33 -1.95
CA GLY A 135 2.07 -1.86 -1.43
C GLY A 135 1.01 -2.96 -1.36
N GLU A 136 0.00 -2.74 -0.52
CA GLU A 136 -1.15 -3.63 -0.36
C GLU A 136 -1.85 -3.97 -1.69
N GLY A 137 -2.63 -5.06 -1.67
CA GLY A 137 -3.42 -5.53 -2.79
C GLY A 137 -3.06 -6.95 -3.21
N THR A 138 -3.58 -7.38 -4.37
CA THR A 138 -3.22 -8.69 -4.95
C THR A 138 -2.13 -8.54 -5.99
N THR A 139 -1.15 -9.44 -5.96
CA THR A 139 -0.06 -9.53 -6.93
C THR A 139 0.04 -10.98 -7.39
N GLU A 140 -0.10 -11.25 -8.68
CA GLU A 140 0.24 -12.56 -9.21
C GLU A 140 1.76 -12.75 -9.14
N MET A 141 2.17 -13.92 -8.66
CA MET A 141 3.55 -14.32 -8.45
C MET A 141 3.92 -15.52 -9.32
N LEU A 142 5.15 -15.55 -9.86
CA LEU A 142 5.75 -16.72 -10.50
C LEU A 142 7.04 -17.16 -9.81
N GLN A 143 7.44 -18.41 -10.06
CA GLN A 143 8.70 -18.96 -9.59
C GLN A 143 9.92 -18.24 -10.21
N THR A 144 10.87 -17.85 -9.36
CA THR A 144 12.19 -17.38 -9.74
C THR A 144 13.24 -17.92 -8.76
N THR A 145 14.47 -17.41 -8.79
CA THR A 145 15.49 -17.70 -7.80
C THR A 145 16.00 -16.45 -7.08
N HIS A 146 16.44 -16.64 -5.83
CA HIS A 146 17.15 -15.64 -5.04
C HIS A 146 18.58 -16.13 -4.77
N PRO A 147 19.63 -15.32 -5.05
CA PRO A 147 21.01 -15.73 -4.86
C PRO A 147 21.34 -15.90 -3.37
N ARG A 148 22.15 -16.89 -3.01
CA ARG A 148 22.62 -17.08 -1.63
C ARG A 148 24.13 -17.05 -1.57
N ARG A 149 24.68 -16.33 -0.59
CA ARG A 149 26.13 -16.28 -0.37
C ARG A 149 26.65 -17.69 -0.07
N ASN A 150 27.59 -18.17 -0.89
CA ASN A 150 28.22 -19.49 -0.78
C ASN A 150 27.26 -20.70 -0.89
N HIS A 151 26.06 -20.52 -1.44
CA HIS A 151 25.08 -21.59 -1.68
C HIS A 151 24.45 -21.46 -3.08
N PRO A 152 23.86 -22.52 -3.65
CA PRO A 152 23.05 -22.41 -4.86
C PRO A 152 21.93 -21.37 -4.70
N ALA A 153 21.55 -20.73 -5.80
CA ALA A 153 20.39 -19.86 -5.81
C ALA A 153 19.13 -20.66 -5.46
N GLU A 154 18.35 -20.16 -4.50
CA GLU A 154 17.22 -20.88 -3.91
C GLU A 154 15.91 -20.50 -4.62
N PHE A 155 14.89 -21.37 -4.54
CA PHE A 155 13.53 -21.02 -4.95
C PHE A 155 13.10 -19.69 -4.32
N SER A 156 12.31 -18.91 -5.05
CA SER A 156 11.66 -17.69 -4.56
C SER A 156 10.48 -17.35 -5.48
N LEU A 157 9.63 -16.43 -5.06
CA LEU A 157 8.54 -15.89 -5.88
C LEU A 157 8.82 -14.43 -6.25
N ARG A 158 8.33 -13.96 -7.40
CA ARG A 158 8.34 -12.56 -7.83
C ARG A 158 7.08 -12.20 -8.62
N PRO A 159 6.71 -10.90 -8.72
CA PRO A 159 5.66 -10.42 -9.61
C PRO A 159 5.81 -10.95 -11.04
N THR A 160 4.68 -11.27 -11.66
CA THR A 160 4.62 -11.71 -13.04
C THR A 160 4.73 -10.52 -14.01
N PRO A 161 5.13 -10.73 -15.28
CA PRO A 161 5.09 -9.65 -16.29
C PRO A 161 3.69 -9.06 -16.49
N GLU A 162 2.65 -9.83 -16.16
CA GLU A 162 1.25 -9.40 -16.11
C GLU A 162 1.05 -8.44 -14.93
N ALA A 163 1.32 -8.90 -13.70
CA ALA A 163 1.19 -8.09 -12.49
C ALA A 163 2.06 -6.81 -12.50
N VAL A 164 3.21 -6.82 -13.18
CA VAL A 164 4.07 -5.65 -13.39
C VAL A 164 3.42 -4.63 -14.33
N ARG A 165 2.83 -5.06 -15.45
CA ARG A 165 2.14 -4.15 -16.39
C ARG A 165 0.88 -3.54 -15.80
N ASP A 166 0.16 -4.31 -15.01
CA ASP A 166 -1.13 -3.91 -14.41
C ASP A 166 -0.94 -3.29 -13.00
N GLY A 167 0.31 -3.19 -12.53
CA GLY A 167 0.67 -2.86 -11.15
C GLY A 167 0.86 -1.37 -10.86
N ALA A 168 0.02 -0.51 -11.43
CA ALA A 168 0.15 0.94 -11.28
C ALA A 168 0.11 1.37 -9.80
N GLY A 169 1.07 2.21 -9.38
CA GLY A 169 1.15 2.73 -8.01
C GLY A 169 1.29 1.69 -6.88
N ARG A 170 1.81 0.49 -7.16
CA ARG A 170 1.94 -0.63 -6.20
C ARG A 170 3.28 -0.68 -5.44
N VAL A 171 4.15 0.30 -5.59
CA VAL A 171 5.39 0.46 -4.81
C VAL A 171 5.28 1.73 -3.98
N GLN A 172 5.60 1.63 -2.69
CA GLN A 172 5.73 2.77 -1.78
C GLN A 172 7.21 3.05 -1.52
N ARG A 173 7.55 4.31 -1.31
CA ARG A 173 8.91 4.81 -1.03
C ARG A 173 8.88 5.72 0.19
N ASP A 174 9.91 5.63 1.02
CA ASP A 174 10.17 6.57 2.10
C ASP A 174 10.97 7.73 1.48
N THR A 175 10.28 8.82 1.11
CA THR A 175 10.88 9.98 0.42
C THR A 175 11.12 11.16 1.35
N ASN A 176 10.78 10.99 2.64
CA ASN A 176 10.96 12.00 3.67
C ASN A 176 12.00 11.59 4.74
N ALA A 177 12.49 10.35 4.68
CA ALA A 177 13.53 9.77 5.53
C ALA A 177 13.14 9.62 7.00
N ASP A 178 11.86 9.31 7.28
CA ASP A 178 11.39 9.06 8.65
C ASP A 178 11.18 7.58 8.98
N GLY A 179 11.48 6.67 8.05
CA GLY A 179 11.39 5.23 8.23
C GLY A 179 9.98 4.66 8.15
N TRP A 180 8.99 5.45 7.73
CA TRP A 180 7.62 5.03 7.43
C TRP A 180 7.30 5.19 5.94
N PHE A 181 6.16 4.65 5.51
CA PHE A 181 5.71 4.72 4.12
C PHE A 181 4.22 5.07 4.10
N ASP A 182 3.92 6.37 4.12
CA ASP A 182 2.56 6.88 4.27
C ASP A 182 2.25 8.08 3.35
N ALA A 183 1.24 8.86 3.72
CA ALA A 183 0.77 9.99 2.93
C ALA A 183 1.72 11.21 2.98
N ARG A 184 2.76 11.19 3.83
CA ARG A 184 3.81 12.22 3.94
C ARG A 184 4.90 12.06 2.88
N ASP A 185 5.03 10.87 2.29
CA ASP A 185 5.93 10.57 1.18
C ASP A 185 5.41 11.17 -0.14
N VAL A 186 5.67 12.46 -0.32
CA VAL A 186 5.32 13.17 -1.55
C VAL A 186 6.12 12.59 -2.72
N GLY A 187 5.41 12.15 -3.76
CA GLY A 187 6.02 11.44 -4.89
C GLY A 187 6.41 9.98 -4.59
N GLY A 188 6.25 9.50 -3.36
CA GLY A 188 6.70 8.18 -2.91
C GLY A 188 5.86 6.99 -3.38
N VAL A 189 5.20 7.10 -4.54
CA VAL A 189 4.40 6.03 -5.13
C VAL A 189 4.86 5.77 -6.56
N GLN A 190 5.18 4.51 -6.86
CA GLN A 190 5.66 4.07 -8.17
C GLN A 190 4.93 2.80 -8.64
N ASP A 191 5.03 2.53 -9.94
CA ASP A 191 4.50 1.32 -10.54
C ASP A 191 5.30 0.07 -10.13
N LEU A 192 4.62 -1.09 -10.11
CA LEU A 192 5.23 -2.35 -9.76
C LEU A 192 6.37 -2.70 -10.72
N ASN A 193 7.46 -3.21 -10.16
CA ASN A 193 8.53 -3.84 -10.91
C ASN A 193 8.76 -5.28 -10.39
N ASN A 194 9.72 -6.00 -10.98
CA ASN A 194 9.95 -7.41 -10.69
C ASN A 194 11.06 -7.70 -9.66
N THR A 195 11.54 -6.69 -8.92
CA THR A 195 12.62 -6.84 -7.92
C THR A 195 12.10 -7.35 -6.58
N PHE A 196 10.88 -6.97 -6.20
CA PHE A 196 10.16 -7.46 -5.02
C PHE A 196 10.00 -8.98 -5.08
N LYS A 197 10.54 -9.71 -4.09
CA LYS A 197 10.50 -11.19 -4.04
C LYS A 197 9.95 -11.70 -2.72
N ILE A 198 9.43 -12.93 -2.70
CA ILE A 198 9.30 -13.73 -1.47
C ILE A 198 10.47 -14.71 -1.38
N HIS A 199 11.34 -14.58 -0.38
CA HIS A 199 12.53 -15.43 -0.20
C HIS A 199 12.90 -15.70 1.27
N ARG A 200 13.95 -16.50 1.48
CA ARG A 200 14.53 -16.73 2.81
C ARG A 200 15.27 -15.49 3.30
N GLY A 201 15.02 -15.07 4.54
CA GLY A 201 15.87 -14.11 5.27
C GLY A 201 16.76 -14.83 6.30
N SER A 202 17.75 -14.13 6.84
CA SER A 202 18.63 -14.66 7.90
C SER A 202 17.93 -14.79 9.26
N ASN A 203 18.58 -15.48 10.21
CA ASN A 203 17.98 -15.73 11.54
C ASN A 203 17.81 -14.47 12.41
N ASN A 204 18.68 -13.45 12.25
CA ASN A 204 18.78 -12.30 13.16
C ASN A 204 18.67 -10.93 12.44
N ASN A 205 18.45 -10.97 11.12
CA ASN A 205 18.41 -9.84 10.21
C ASN A 205 17.47 -10.26 9.08
N THR A 206 16.55 -9.39 8.68
CA THR A 206 15.54 -9.78 7.68
C THR A 206 16.11 -9.89 6.26
N ASP A 207 17.26 -9.26 6.00
CA ASP A 207 17.86 -9.09 4.67
C ASP A 207 16.88 -8.48 3.64
N SER A 208 15.89 -7.71 4.08
CA SER A 208 14.88 -7.08 3.23
C SER A 208 15.27 -5.68 2.77
N ALA A 209 15.47 -5.53 1.46
CA ALA A 209 15.47 -4.26 0.73
C ALA A 209 14.11 -3.98 0.06
N GLY A 210 13.01 -4.43 0.68
CA GLY A 210 11.64 -4.41 0.12
C GLY A 210 11.11 -5.78 -0.25
N CYS A 211 11.92 -6.84 -0.08
CA CYS A 211 11.50 -8.20 -0.31
C CYS A 211 10.80 -8.79 0.93
N GLN A 212 9.84 -9.66 0.68
CA GLN A 212 9.05 -10.32 1.71
C GLN A 212 9.89 -11.52 2.18
N THR A 213 10.49 -11.44 3.35
CA THR A 213 11.43 -12.48 3.81
C THR A 213 10.87 -13.32 4.95
N ILE A 214 11.19 -14.60 4.92
CA ILE A 214 10.80 -15.56 5.95
C ILE A 214 12.08 -16.10 6.60
N GLY A 215 12.25 -15.78 7.88
CA GLY A 215 13.36 -16.18 8.73
C GLY A 215 13.04 -17.41 9.57
N GLY A 216 13.58 -17.46 10.79
CA GLY A 216 13.27 -18.47 11.82
C GLY A 216 13.57 -19.93 11.47
N GLY A 217 14.13 -20.21 10.29
CA GLY A 217 14.19 -21.57 9.72
C GLY A 217 12.87 -22.04 9.09
N GLU A 218 11.84 -21.19 9.00
CA GLU A 218 10.50 -21.56 8.51
C GLU A 218 10.42 -21.65 6.97
N TYR A 219 11.40 -21.10 6.24
CA TYR A 219 11.33 -20.99 4.77
C TYR A 219 11.20 -22.32 4.03
N ASP A 220 11.90 -23.38 4.45
CA ASP A 220 11.78 -24.70 3.80
C ASP A 220 10.35 -25.24 3.89
N ALA A 221 9.72 -25.06 5.05
CA ALA A 221 8.33 -25.40 5.28
C ALA A 221 7.37 -24.53 4.44
N PHE A 222 7.69 -23.26 4.23
CA PHE A 222 6.96 -22.38 3.30
C PHE A 222 7.04 -22.90 1.87
N VAL A 223 8.25 -23.19 1.37
CA VAL A 223 8.46 -23.72 0.01
C VAL A 223 7.74 -25.05 -0.21
N THR A 224 7.83 -26.00 0.72
CA THR A 224 7.08 -27.26 0.67
C THR A 224 5.56 -27.01 0.63
N THR A 225 5.08 -26.01 1.38
CA THR A 225 3.64 -25.71 1.43
C THR A 225 3.18 -25.04 0.15
N VAL A 226 3.83 -23.98 -0.32
CA VAL A 226 3.51 -23.26 -1.57
C VAL A 226 3.55 -24.18 -2.79
N ARG A 227 4.49 -25.12 -2.84
CA ARG A 227 4.67 -26.07 -3.96
C ARG A 227 3.89 -27.37 -3.81
N GLY A 228 3.05 -27.52 -2.78
CA GLY A 228 2.27 -28.73 -2.54
C GLY A 228 1.07 -28.94 -3.48
N ASN A 229 1.00 -28.20 -4.59
CA ASN A 229 0.20 -28.49 -5.77
C ASN A 229 1.18 -28.43 -6.95
N GLU A 230 1.55 -29.59 -7.49
CA GLU A 230 2.63 -29.72 -8.48
C GLU A 230 2.29 -29.09 -9.85
N ASN A 231 0.99 -28.91 -10.14
CA ASN A 231 0.52 -28.28 -11.36
C ASN A 231 0.47 -26.74 -11.25
N GLN A 232 0.55 -26.19 -10.03
CA GLN A 232 0.47 -24.76 -9.81
C GLN A 232 1.82 -24.10 -10.14
N THR A 233 1.79 -23.18 -11.11
CA THR A 233 2.98 -22.42 -11.58
C THR A 233 2.86 -20.91 -11.35
N ARG A 234 1.69 -20.45 -10.89
CA ARG A 234 1.35 -19.06 -10.55
C ARG A 234 0.62 -19.05 -9.21
N TRP A 235 0.91 -18.05 -8.38
CA TRP A 235 0.30 -17.90 -7.05
C TRP A 235 -0.28 -16.50 -6.91
N GLN A 236 -1.49 -16.38 -6.39
CA GLN A 236 -2.03 -15.07 -6.00
C GLN A 236 -1.48 -14.75 -4.61
N TYR A 237 -0.76 -13.63 -4.49
CA TYR A 237 -0.31 -13.08 -3.22
C TYR A 237 -1.18 -11.88 -2.86
N VAL A 238 -2.00 -12.02 -1.83
CA VAL A 238 -2.80 -10.94 -1.25
C VAL A 238 -2.02 -10.38 -0.08
N LEU A 239 -1.59 -9.12 -0.15
CA LEU A 239 -0.93 -8.41 0.94
C LEU A 239 -1.89 -7.38 1.53
N THR A 240 -2.08 -7.41 2.85
CA THR A 240 -2.90 -6.41 3.56
C THR A 240 -2.44 -6.22 5.00
N SER A 241 -2.64 -5.02 5.56
CA SER A 241 -2.31 -4.74 6.96
C SER A 241 -3.39 -5.25 7.91
N VAL A 242 -2.98 -5.67 9.12
CA VAL A 242 -3.91 -6.29 10.09
C VAL A 242 -4.75 -5.28 10.89
N ALA A 243 -4.28 -4.04 11.00
CA ALA A 243 -5.00 -2.84 11.43
C ALA A 243 -4.11 -1.61 11.07
N PRO A 244 -4.65 -0.36 11.01
CA PRO A 244 -3.82 0.81 10.71
C PRO A 244 -2.82 1.11 11.84
N ALA A 245 -1.68 1.71 11.49
CA ALA A 245 -0.58 2.05 12.39
C ALA A 245 -1.05 2.91 13.59
N GLN A 246 -1.34 2.24 14.72
CA GLN A 246 -1.67 2.86 16.00
C GLN A 246 -1.13 2.00 17.15
N GLN A 247 0.15 2.25 17.52
CA GLN A 247 0.67 2.32 18.89
C GLN A 247 2.19 2.04 18.93
N GLN A 248 3.04 3.07 18.74
CA GLN A 248 4.36 3.05 19.40
C GLN A 248 5.08 4.39 19.63
N GLU A 249 4.40 5.55 19.53
CA GLU A 249 4.91 6.79 20.15
C GLU A 249 4.75 6.75 21.68
N ARG A 250 5.62 6.01 22.36
CA ARG A 250 5.86 6.20 23.81
C ARG A 250 7.27 5.84 24.26
N ALA A 251 8.26 6.51 23.65
CA ALA A 251 9.63 6.56 24.14
C ALA A 251 10.23 7.98 23.99
N GLN A 252 9.68 8.96 24.70
CA GLN A 252 10.37 10.25 24.94
C GLN A 252 11.24 10.15 26.19
N PRO A 253 12.55 10.45 26.13
CA PRO A 253 13.36 10.77 27.29
C PRO A 253 13.21 12.26 27.66
N GLU A 254 12.61 12.48 28.83
CA GLU A 254 12.74 13.62 29.76
C GLU A 254 13.28 15.00 29.30
N ALA A 255 12.35 15.98 29.36
CA ALA A 255 12.47 17.23 30.13
C ALA A 255 13.72 18.15 29.95
N GLY A 256 13.61 19.10 29.01
CA GLY A 256 14.36 20.38 29.02
C GLY A 256 13.43 21.56 29.34
N GLN A 257 13.77 22.40 30.32
CA GLN A 257 12.90 23.47 30.84
C GLN A 257 12.98 24.77 30.01
N ALA A 258 11.84 25.35 29.64
CA ALA A 258 11.73 26.76 29.26
C ALA A 258 10.37 27.34 29.70
N ARG A 259 10.36 28.57 30.25
CA ARG A 259 9.16 29.33 30.63
C ARG A 259 8.98 30.57 29.73
N PRO A 260 7.77 31.16 29.62
CA PRO A 260 7.35 31.88 28.41
C PRO A 260 7.27 33.41 28.55
N GLN A 261 7.54 34.12 27.45
CA GLN A 261 7.12 35.51 27.09
C GLN A 261 7.23 35.63 25.55
N GLY A 262 6.38 36.33 24.78
CA GLY A 262 5.17 37.10 25.03
C GLY A 262 4.41 37.39 23.71
N GLU A 263 3.27 38.09 23.78
CA GLU A 263 2.28 38.30 22.69
C GLU A 263 2.62 39.49 21.73
N PRO A 264 1.80 39.85 20.70
CA PRO A 264 2.31 40.04 19.34
C PRO A 264 2.23 41.48 18.77
N ALA A 265 2.73 41.68 17.54
CA ALA A 265 2.51 42.91 16.76
C ALA A 265 2.37 42.66 15.24
N GLN A 266 1.26 43.11 14.66
CA GLN A 266 1.09 43.54 13.26
C GLN A 266 1.17 45.11 13.23
N PRO A 267 0.94 45.88 12.14
CA PRO A 267 0.60 45.60 10.73
C PRO A 267 1.54 46.44 9.77
N PRO A 268 1.21 46.89 8.53
CA PRO A 268 0.02 46.69 7.68
C PRO A 268 0.27 46.36 6.18
N ALA A 269 -0.84 46.12 5.48
CA ALA A 269 -0.95 45.82 4.05
C ALA A 269 -0.83 47.03 3.10
N ARG A 270 -0.71 46.75 1.79
CA ARG A 270 -1.16 47.64 0.71
C ARG A 270 -1.81 46.83 -0.42
N GLU A 271 -2.98 47.26 -0.86
CA GLU A 271 -3.66 46.79 -2.07
C GLU A 271 -3.12 47.49 -3.33
N GLY A 272 -3.30 46.86 -4.49
CA GLY A 272 -3.08 47.46 -5.82
C GLY A 272 -3.40 46.45 -6.93
N ALA A 273 -4.40 46.73 -7.77
CA ALA A 273 -5.00 45.75 -8.67
C ALA A 273 -4.67 45.93 -10.17
N GLN A 274 -4.13 44.85 -10.76
CA GLN A 274 -4.39 44.27 -12.10
C GLN A 274 -3.99 44.97 -13.44
N PRO A 275 -3.76 44.18 -14.54
CA PRO A 275 -2.98 44.55 -15.75
C PRO A 275 -3.90 44.84 -16.99
N PRO A 276 -3.61 44.62 -18.31
CA PRO A 276 -2.94 43.45 -18.99
C PRO A 276 -1.98 43.73 -20.20
N ALA A 277 -1.13 42.76 -20.57
CA ALA A 277 -0.62 42.50 -21.94
C ALA A 277 -0.02 41.08 -22.07
N ARG A 278 0.10 40.52 -23.30
CA ARG A 278 0.27 39.08 -23.60
C ARG A 278 1.54 38.72 -24.40
N GLU A 279 1.69 37.40 -24.64
CA GLU A 279 2.43 36.69 -25.73
C GLU A 279 3.83 36.14 -25.41
N ASN A 280 4.25 34.92 -25.82
CA ASN A 280 3.55 33.73 -26.36
C ASN A 280 4.50 32.49 -26.25
N ALA A 281 4.05 31.36 -25.69
CA ALA A 281 4.63 30.02 -25.88
C ALA A 281 3.64 28.92 -25.39
N PRO A 282 3.62 27.70 -25.97
CA PRO A 282 2.47 26.81 -25.84
C PRO A 282 2.52 25.99 -24.54
N ASN A 283 1.61 26.31 -23.61
CA ASN A 283 1.36 25.49 -22.43
C ASN A 283 0.06 24.70 -22.64
N GLY A 284 0.13 23.37 -22.52
CA GLY A 284 -1.05 22.53 -22.43
C GLY A 284 -1.63 22.63 -21.03
N GLU A 285 -2.34 23.72 -20.73
CA GLU A 285 -2.99 23.91 -19.44
C GLU A 285 -4.05 22.83 -19.23
N GLN A 286 -3.72 21.84 -18.39
CA GLN A 286 -4.72 20.95 -17.81
C GLN A 286 -5.72 21.85 -17.05
N GLU A 287 -7.03 21.72 -17.32
CA GLU A 287 -8.04 22.42 -16.53
C GLU A 287 -7.80 22.10 -15.04
N PRO A 288 -7.87 23.09 -14.12
CA PRO A 288 -7.80 22.79 -12.71
C PRO A 288 -8.90 21.80 -12.37
N ALA A 289 -8.51 20.73 -11.67
CA ALA A 289 -9.40 19.62 -11.38
C ALA A 289 -10.69 20.07 -10.70
N ARG A 290 -11.81 19.46 -11.11
CA ARG A 290 -13.14 19.89 -10.65
C ARG A 290 -13.38 19.33 -9.26
N HIS A 291 -13.63 20.23 -8.31
CA HIS A 291 -13.90 19.84 -6.94
C HIS A 291 -15.10 18.88 -6.83
N PRO A 292 -15.07 17.82 -6.00
CA PRO A 292 -16.17 16.87 -5.83
C PRO A 292 -17.51 17.46 -5.37
N SER A 293 -17.52 18.69 -4.86
CA SER A 293 -18.76 19.43 -4.61
C SER A 293 -19.50 19.85 -5.89
N ASP A 294 -18.86 19.85 -7.06
CA ASP A 294 -19.50 20.08 -8.36
C ASP A 294 -20.39 18.88 -8.75
N PRO A 295 -21.70 19.06 -9.02
CA PRO A 295 -22.60 17.98 -9.45
C PRO A 295 -22.17 17.22 -10.70
N ARG A 296 -21.21 17.74 -11.48
CA ARG A 296 -20.64 17.10 -12.67
C ARG A 296 -19.42 16.22 -12.37
N HIS A 297 -18.93 16.20 -11.13
CA HIS A 297 -17.80 15.37 -10.72
C HIS A 297 -18.23 13.92 -10.51
N VAL A 298 -17.40 12.95 -10.92
CA VAL A 298 -17.74 11.52 -10.82
C VAL A 298 -17.98 11.05 -9.38
N ASP A 299 -17.24 11.61 -8.42
CA ASP A 299 -17.37 11.30 -6.99
C ASP A 299 -18.43 12.13 -6.25
N HIS A 300 -19.18 13.00 -6.94
CA HIS A 300 -20.10 13.95 -6.30
C HIS A 300 -21.07 13.27 -5.33
N ARG A 301 -21.60 12.09 -5.70
CA ARG A 301 -22.48 11.29 -4.85
C ARG A 301 -21.81 10.90 -3.53
N MET A 302 -20.59 10.34 -3.59
CA MET A 302 -19.89 9.84 -2.40
C MET A 302 -19.39 11.00 -1.53
N HIS A 303 -18.89 12.08 -2.15
CA HIS A 303 -18.56 13.31 -1.45
C HIS A 303 -19.77 13.87 -0.67
N GLY A 304 -20.95 13.92 -1.29
CA GLY A 304 -22.19 14.35 -0.64
C GLY A 304 -22.64 13.44 0.51
N GLN A 305 -22.40 12.12 0.43
CA GLN A 305 -22.63 11.20 1.55
C GLN A 305 -21.71 11.52 2.73
N ILE A 306 -20.41 11.68 2.46
CA ILE A 306 -19.39 11.99 3.48
C ILE A 306 -19.69 13.35 4.14
N ASP A 307 -19.89 14.42 3.36
CA ASP A 307 -20.21 15.76 3.88
C ASP A 307 -21.48 15.74 4.76
N GLY A 308 -22.53 15.04 4.31
CA GLY A 308 -23.77 14.88 5.09
C GLY A 308 -23.55 14.18 6.43
N HIS A 309 -22.75 13.13 6.47
CA HIS A 309 -22.43 12.43 7.72
C HIS A 309 -21.49 13.21 8.63
N VAL A 310 -20.42 13.83 8.09
CA VAL A 310 -19.45 14.64 8.84
C VAL A 310 -20.15 15.86 9.48
N ARG A 311 -21.01 16.56 8.72
CA ARG A 311 -21.84 17.65 9.27
C ARG A 311 -22.81 17.19 10.35
N ALA A 312 -23.32 15.96 10.27
CA ALA A 312 -24.19 15.39 11.30
C ALA A 312 -23.43 15.03 12.60
N LEU A 313 -22.11 14.88 12.56
CA LEU A 313 -21.27 14.77 13.77
C LEU A 313 -21.03 16.14 14.44
N GLY A 314 -21.00 17.21 13.64
CA GLY A 314 -20.80 18.59 14.11
C GLY A 314 -19.38 18.90 14.55
N GLU A 315 -19.23 19.91 15.42
CA GLU A 315 -17.94 20.32 15.98
C GLU A 315 -17.31 19.20 16.84
N PRO A 316 -15.99 18.94 16.72
CA PRO A 316 -14.97 19.71 15.99
C PRO A 316 -14.81 19.33 14.50
N TYR A 317 -15.49 18.29 14.02
CA TYR A 317 -15.29 17.73 12.67
C TYR A 317 -15.69 18.70 11.53
N THR A 318 -16.45 19.74 11.83
CA THR A 318 -16.86 20.77 10.86
C THR A 318 -15.88 21.94 10.70
N GLN A 319 -14.83 22.06 11.52
CA GLN A 319 -13.87 23.19 11.46
C GLN A 319 -13.02 23.20 10.19
N ARG A 320 -12.66 21.99 9.71
CA ARG A 320 -11.88 21.74 8.49
C ARG A 320 -12.60 20.73 7.61
N VAL A 321 -13.88 21.01 7.38
CA VAL A 321 -14.80 20.07 6.72
C VAL A 321 -14.36 19.70 5.30
N ASP A 322 -13.69 20.61 4.59
CA ASP A 322 -13.24 20.38 3.21
C ASP A 322 -12.04 19.42 3.18
N GLU A 323 -11.01 19.70 4.00
CA GLU A 323 -9.85 18.82 4.18
C GLU A 323 -10.26 17.43 4.67
N ILE A 324 -11.16 17.36 5.66
CA ILE A 324 -11.68 16.11 6.22
C ILE A 324 -12.48 15.32 5.17
N ASN A 325 -13.42 15.96 4.47
CA ASN A 325 -14.25 15.30 3.45
C ASN A 325 -13.41 14.72 2.31
N LEU A 326 -12.44 15.48 1.78
CA LEU A 326 -11.59 15.05 0.68
C LEU A 326 -10.63 13.91 1.10
N SER A 327 -10.09 13.99 2.32
CA SER A 327 -9.21 12.94 2.85
C SER A 327 -9.98 11.64 3.12
N LEU A 328 -11.20 11.73 3.66
CA LEU A 328 -12.12 10.60 3.83
C LEU A 328 -12.56 10.01 2.48
N LEU A 329 -12.80 10.84 1.46
CA LEU A 329 -13.19 10.40 0.11
C LEU A 329 -12.07 9.60 -0.57
N ASN A 330 -10.82 10.06 -0.47
CA ASN A 330 -9.66 9.29 -0.92
C ASN A 330 -9.52 7.97 -0.17
N ALA A 331 -9.59 8.00 1.17
CA ALA A 331 -9.48 6.80 1.99
C ALA A 331 -10.54 5.76 1.63
N ALA A 332 -11.79 6.18 1.41
CA ALA A 332 -12.90 5.34 0.97
C ALA A 332 -12.60 4.65 -0.36
N LYS A 333 -12.17 5.40 -1.39
CA LYS A 333 -11.94 4.88 -2.74
C LYS A 333 -10.72 3.98 -2.85
N ILE A 334 -9.61 4.37 -2.20
CA ILE A 334 -8.37 3.55 -2.15
C ILE A 334 -8.65 2.20 -1.48
N ASN A 335 -9.55 2.16 -0.49
CA ASN A 335 -9.98 0.92 0.17
C ASN A 335 -11.18 0.22 -0.50
N GLY A 336 -11.60 0.65 -1.70
CA GLY A 336 -12.63 -0.01 -2.50
C GLY A 336 -14.07 0.15 -2.01
N LEU A 337 -14.37 1.15 -1.16
CA LEU A 337 -15.76 1.52 -0.88
C LEU A 337 -16.39 2.13 -2.14
N THR A 338 -17.61 1.70 -2.47
CA THR A 338 -18.41 2.24 -3.59
C THR A 338 -19.49 3.20 -3.11
N GLN A 339 -19.76 3.24 -1.81
CA GLN A 339 -20.55 4.27 -1.13
C GLN A 339 -20.17 4.38 0.35
N VAL A 340 -20.59 5.45 1.00
CA VAL A 340 -20.47 5.63 2.45
C VAL A 340 -21.88 5.70 3.03
N ASP A 341 -22.26 4.68 3.80
CA ASP A 341 -23.59 4.58 4.42
C ASP A 341 -23.61 5.18 5.84
N HIS A 342 -22.44 5.22 6.51
CA HIS A 342 -22.23 5.89 7.79
C HIS A 342 -20.80 6.45 7.89
N VAL A 343 -20.64 7.58 8.59
CA VAL A 343 -19.36 7.99 9.20
C VAL A 343 -19.57 8.06 10.71
N ALA A 344 -18.65 7.49 11.50
CA ALA A 344 -18.76 7.47 12.96
C ALA A 344 -17.40 7.64 13.66
N PRO A 345 -17.31 8.44 14.74
CA PRO A 345 -16.10 8.52 15.54
C PRO A 345 -15.84 7.23 16.33
N ASN A 346 -14.58 6.95 16.64
CA ASN A 346 -14.24 5.90 17.60
C ASN A 346 -14.75 6.24 19.01
N ARG A 347 -15.06 5.20 19.78
CA ARG A 347 -15.21 5.30 21.23
C ARG A 347 -13.82 5.31 21.88
N ALA A 348 -13.75 5.87 23.09
CA ALA A 348 -12.54 5.79 23.89
C ALA A 348 -12.17 4.32 24.17
N THR A 349 -10.88 4.03 24.12
CA THR A 349 -10.27 2.76 24.54
C THR A 349 -9.12 3.08 25.50
N ASP A 350 -8.40 2.06 25.99
CA ASP A 350 -7.17 2.27 26.77
C ASP A 350 -6.03 2.93 25.95
N GLN A 351 -6.24 3.08 24.64
CA GLN A 351 -5.22 3.43 23.65
C GLN A 351 -5.54 4.71 22.87
N LEU A 352 -6.84 5.02 22.68
CA LEU A 352 -7.34 6.13 21.85
C LEU A 352 -8.39 6.94 22.61
N ARG A 353 -8.37 8.27 22.47
CA ARG A 353 -9.45 9.12 22.96
C ARG A 353 -10.69 8.95 22.08
N ALA A 354 -11.88 9.19 22.63
CA ALA A 354 -13.10 9.21 21.82
C ALA A 354 -13.03 10.34 20.78
N GLY A 355 -13.35 10.04 19.52
CA GLY A 355 -13.32 11.03 18.44
C GLY A 355 -11.95 11.32 17.82
N GLU A 356 -10.95 10.49 18.08
CA GLU A 356 -9.60 10.59 17.50
C GLU A 356 -9.53 9.98 16.08
N MET A 357 -10.41 9.03 15.78
CA MET A 357 -10.54 8.35 14.49
C MET A 357 -11.97 8.47 13.95
N LEU A 358 -12.12 8.63 12.64
CA LEU A 358 -13.39 8.47 11.92
C LEU A 358 -13.41 7.16 11.15
N PHE A 359 -14.49 6.40 11.30
CA PHE A 359 -14.78 5.20 10.53
C PHE A 359 -15.80 5.49 9.45
N LEU A 360 -15.41 5.29 8.19
CA LEU A 360 -16.33 5.14 7.07
C LEU A 360 -16.87 3.71 7.08
N VAL A 361 -18.18 3.53 6.90
CA VAL A 361 -18.83 2.21 6.86
C VAL A 361 -19.71 2.10 5.62
N GLN A 362 -19.58 0.99 4.91
CA GLN A 362 -20.49 0.56 3.85
C GLN A 362 -21.27 -0.68 4.30
N GLY A 363 -22.59 -0.61 4.24
CA GLY A 363 -23.49 -1.56 4.90
C GLY A 363 -23.91 -1.10 6.30
N ARG A 364 -24.65 -1.96 7.02
CA ARG A 364 -25.23 -1.62 8.33
C ARG A 364 -24.15 -1.51 9.39
N MET A 365 -24.18 -0.44 10.19
CA MET A 365 -23.17 -0.17 11.23
C MET A 365 -22.86 -1.34 12.19
N GLY A 366 -23.87 -2.15 12.54
CA GLY A 366 -23.74 -3.32 13.43
C GLY A 366 -23.47 -4.66 12.72
N ASP A 367 -23.33 -4.68 11.39
CA ASP A 367 -23.06 -5.90 10.63
C ASP A 367 -21.55 -6.20 10.62
N PRO A 368 -21.09 -7.37 11.09
CA PRO A 368 -19.66 -7.72 11.05
C PRO A 368 -19.11 -7.81 9.62
N ALA A 369 -19.94 -8.08 8.61
CA ALA A 369 -19.54 -8.12 7.21
C ALA A 369 -19.52 -6.74 6.52
N ALA A 370 -19.97 -5.67 7.19
CA ALA A 370 -19.86 -4.31 6.65
C ALA A 370 -18.40 -3.90 6.46
N GLN A 371 -18.07 -3.35 5.29
CA GLN A 371 -16.74 -2.84 5.00
C GLN A 371 -16.50 -1.57 5.82
N ARG A 372 -15.30 -1.44 6.38
CA ARG A 372 -14.92 -0.35 7.27
C ARG A 372 -13.54 0.18 6.90
N VAL A 373 -13.41 1.50 6.86
CA VAL A 373 -12.15 2.23 6.64
C VAL A 373 -12.00 3.22 7.78
N ALA A 374 -10.81 3.27 8.39
CA ALA A 374 -10.52 4.17 9.50
C ALA A 374 -9.52 5.24 9.06
N LEU A 375 -9.72 6.49 9.49
CA LEU A 375 -8.79 7.59 9.26
C LEU A 375 -8.67 8.45 10.52
N SER A 376 -7.46 8.88 10.84
CA SER A 376 -7.23 9.82 11.95
C SER A 376 -7.81 11.19 11.62
N VAL A 377 -8.48 11.80 12.61
CA VAL A 377 -9.05 13.14 12.49
C VAL A 377 -7.95 14.17 12.28
N ASP A 378 -6.83 14.04 13.00
CA ASP A 378 -5.69 14.94 12.86
C ASP A 378 -5.03 14.81 11.48
N VAL A 379 -4.94 13.61 10.91
CA VAL A 379 -4.45 13.40 9.54
C VAL A 379 -5.42 13.99 8.52
N ALA A 380 -6.72 13.72 8.66
CA ALA A 380 -7.75 14.21 7.76
C ALA A 380 -7.87 15.74 7.76
N ALA A 381 -7.75 16.37 8.92
CA ALA A 381 -7.85 17.81 9.11
C ALA A 381 -6.58 18.57 8.66
N ASN A 382 -5.39 17.97 8.76
CA ASN A 382 -4.14 18.63 8.38
C ASN A 382 -3.64 18.29 6.96
N THR A 383 -4.31 17.39 6.23
CA THR A 383 -4.00 17.14 4.81
C THR A 383 -4.57 18.27 3.94
N PRO A 384 -3.74 19.02 3.18
CA PRO A 384 -4.24 20.13 2.36
C PRO A 384 -5.25 19.66 1.30
N ALA A 385 -6.36 20.37 1.16
CA ALA A 385 -7.44 20.05 0.22
C ALA A 385 -6.94 19.81 -1.22
N HIS A 386 -6.02 20.64 -1.72
CA HIS A 386 -5.42 20.46 -3.06
C HIS A 386 -4.65 19.15 -3.21
N THR A 387 -3.96 18.67 -2.16
CA THR A 387 -3.24 17.38 -2.17
C THR A 387 -4.23 16.22 -2.26
N SER A 388 -5.33 16.28 -1.51
CA SER A 388 -6.39 15.28 -1.59
C SER A 388 -7.12 15.33 -2.94
N LEU A 389 -7.34 16.52 -3.52
CA LEU A 389 -7.94 16.65 -4.85
C LEU A 389 -7.06 15.98 -5.92
N ALA A 390 -5.78 16.33 -6.01
CA ALA A 390 -4.86 15.77 -7.01
C ALA A 390 -4.74 14.22 -6.93
N ARG A 391 -4.79 13.65 -5.72
CA ARG A 391 -4.84 12.18 -5.52
C ARG A 391 -6.13 11.56 -6.05
N LEU A 392 -7.26 12.24 -5.84
CA LEU A 392 -8.57 11.79 -6.29
C LEU A 392 -8.68 11.79 -7.83
N ASP A 393 -8.12 12.80 -8.48
CA ASP A 393 -8.07 12.91 -9.94
C ASP A 393 -7.20 11.82 -10.57
N ALA A 394 -6.02 11.56 -10.01
CA ALA A 394 -5.15 10.48 -10.46
C ALA A 394 -5.89 9.12 -10.40
N PHE A 395 -6.53 8.83 -9.26
CA PHE A 395 -7.35 7.62 -9.11
C PHE A 395 -8.49 7.55 -10.15
N ASN A 396 -9.19 8.66 -10.39
CA ASN A 396 -10.28 8.72 -11.38
C ASN A 396 -9.79 8.50 -12.81
N GLN A 397 -8.61 9.03 -13.15
CA GLN A 397 -8.01 8.84 -14.47
C GLN A 397 -7.60 7.39 -14.71
N THR A 398 -7.05 6.71 -13.69
CA THR A 398 -6.75 5.26 -13.76
C THR A 398 -8.04 4.44 -13.89
N ALA A 399 -9.02 4.65 -13.01
CA ALA A 399 -10.28 3.89 -13.02
C ALA A 399 -11.11 4.10 -14.29
N ALA A 400 -11.01 5.25 -14.95
CA ALA A 400 -11.68 5.52 -16.22
C ALA A 400 -11.06 4.78 -17.42
N GLN A 401 -9.84 4.26 -17.31
CA GLN A 401 -9.14 3.55 -18.40
C GLN A 401 -9.43 2.05 -18.42
N GLU A 402 -9.77 1.44 -17.28
CA GLU A 402 -10.06 0.00 -17.17
C GLU A 402 -11.21 -0.50 -18.07
N PRO A 403 -12.35 0.22 -18.25
CA PRO A 403 -13.47 -0.30 -19.05
C PRO A 403 -13.23 -0.33 -20.57
N ALA A 404 -12.21 0.38 -21.08
CA ALA A 404 -12.04 0.62 -22.51
C ALA A 404 -11.48 -0.59 -23.29
N LEU A 405 -10.94 -1.60 -22.60
CA LEU A 405 -10.29 -2.77 -23.21
C LEU A 405 -11.17 -4.04 -23.20
N ALA A 406 -12.39 -3.98 -22.66
CA ALA A 406 -13.26 -5.14 -22.47
C ALA A 406 -14.60 -5.03 -23.25
N GLN A 407 -14.56 -5.16 -24.59
CA GLN A 407 -15.75 -5.47 -25.39
C GLN A 407 -15.50 -6.64 -26.38
N PRO A 408 -16.54 -7.43 -26.72
CA PRO A 408 -16.33 -8.85 -27.01
C PRO A 408 -16.08 -9.19 -28.48
N ALA A 409 -15.05 -10.00 -28.73
CA ALA A 409 -14.85 -10.69 -30.00
C ALA A 409 -15.80 -11.90 -30.15
N GLN A 410 -17.09 -11.65 -30.37
CA GLN A 410 -18.07 -12.68 -30.73
C GLN A 410 -18.99 -12.24 -31.87
N SER A 411 -18.55 -12.41 -33.12
CA SER A 411 -19.40 -12.44 -34.32
C SER A 411 -18.61 -12.88 -35.58
N GLN A 412 -18.22 -14.16 -35.68
CA GLN A 412 -17.94 -14.85 -36.97
C GLN A 412 -17.59 -16.35 -36.79
N SER A 413 -18.60 -17.19 -36.53
CA SER A 413 -18.48 -18.66 -36.69
C SER A 413 -19.84 -19.38 -36.75
N GLN A 414 -20.78 -18.85 -37.54
CA GLN A 414 -21.97 -19.61 -37.96
C GLN A 414 -22.27 -19.38 -39.44
N THR A 415 -21.80 -20.29 -40.29
CA THR A 415 -22.59 -20.92 -41.37
C THR A 415 -21.79 -22.08 -41.97
N GLN A 416 -22.50 -23.12 -42.42
CA GLN A 416 -21.97 -24.28 -43.17
C GLN A 416 -21.09 -25.28 -42.39
N ASP A 417 -21.75 -26.18 -41.65
CA ASP A 417 -21.79 -27.56 -42.13
C ASP A 417 -23.08 -28.28 -41.67
N SER A 418 -23.83 -28.84 -42.63
CA SER A 418 -24.63 -30.06 -42.49
C SER A 418 -25.28 -30.46 -43.82
N PRO A 419 -25.46 -31.76 -44.13
CA PRO A 419 -25.60 -32.26 -45.51
C PRO A 419 -27.02 -32.78 -45.84
N VAL A 420 -27.34 -33.04 -47.12
CA VAL A 420 -28.12 -34.22 -47.60
C VAL A 420 -27.91 -34.51 -49.11
N ARG A 421 -27.86 -35.80 -49.42
CA ARG A 421 -27.71 -36.58 -50.68
C ARG A 421 -28.51 -36.19 -51.96
N ARG A 422 -27.91 -36.56 -53.11
CA ARG A 422 -28.44 -37.15 -54.38
C ARG A 422 -29.63 -36.49 -55.12
N MET A 423 -29.39 -36.12 -56.38
CA MET A 423 -29.83 -36.86 -57.61
C MET A 423 -29.22 -36.19 -58.86
N GLY A 424 -29.02 -36.94 -59.94
CA GLY A 424 -28.42 -36.47 -61.20
C GLY A 424 -27.36 -37.44 -61.71
#